data_AF-A0A5K7ZQX6-F1
#
_entry.id   AF-A0A5K7ZQX6-F1
#
_cell.length_a   1.000
_cell.length_b   1.000
_cell.length_c   1.000
_cell.angle_alpha   90.00
_cell.angle_beta   90.00
_cell.angle_gamma   90.00
#
_symmetry.space_group_name_H-M   'P 1'
#
loop_
_entity.id
_entity.type
_entity.pdbx_description
1 polymer ?
#
loop_
_entity_poly.entity_id
_entity_poly.type
_entity_poly.pdbx_seq_one_letter_code
_entity_poly.pdbx_strand_id
1 'polypeptide(L)'
;MNGVIEPLGATSLDAGKYTQMRLYLGETHDGEDNILGSTHPYANYVILDDGDNTVEPLTIPSGYQTGVKLVHEFEIVAELTVDLVVDFDASASVVVAGNSGKYQLKPTIKITDTVNNAILSGVV
;
A
#
# COMPACT_ATOMS: atom_id res chain seq x y z
N MET A 1 17.07 8.35 6.73
CA MET A 1 15.80 8.08 6.02
C MET A 1 15.08 7.07 6.90
N ASN A 2 14.06 7.49 7.67
CA ASN A 2 13.38 6.64 8.64
C ASN A 2 12.17 5.95 7.99
N GLY A 3 12.41 5.25 6.87
CA GLY A 3 11.39 4.46 6.19
C GLY A 3 11.56 2.99 6.51
N VAL A 4 10.46 2.29 6.80
CA VAL A 4 10.43 0.83 6.84
C VAL A 4 9.98 0.36 5.45
N ILE A 5 10.76 -0.51 4.81
CA ILE A 5 10.37 -1.15 3.56
C ILE A 5 9.82 -2.52 3.94
N GLU A 6 8.54 -2.73 3.68
CA GLU A 6 7.88 -4.01 3.88
C GLU A 6 7.40 -4.59 2.54
N PRO A 7 7.65 -5.89 2.27
CA PRO A 7 7.10 -6.55 1.08
C PRO A 7 5.57 -6.56 1.13
N LEU A 8 4.93 -5.93 0.13
CA LEU A 8 3.45 -5.95 -0.01
C LEU A 8 2.93 -7.22 -0.70
N GLY A 9 3.79 -7.88 -1.49
CA GLY A 9 3.46 -9.10 -2.21
C GLY A 9 4.25 -9.24 -3.50
N ALA A 10 4.16 -10.42 -4.12
CA ALA A 10 4.74 -10.72 -5.42
C ALA A 10 3.74 -11.53 -6.25
N THR A 11 3.70 -11.27 -7.55
CA THR A 11 2.88 -12.03 -8.50
C THR A 11 3.55 -12.09 -9.87
N SER A 12 3.17 -13.07 -10.69
CA SER A 12 3.62 -13.18 -12.08
C SER A 12 2.62 -12.49 -13.01
N LEU A 13 3.14 -11.68 -13.92
CA LEU A 13 2.38 -10.98 -14.95
C LEU A 13 3.07 -11.21 -16.30
N ASP A 14 2.30 -11.12 -17.39
CA ASP A 14 2.84 -11.23 -18.73
C ASP A 14 3.81 -10.08 -19.04
N ALA A 15 4.74 -10.32 -19.97
CA ALA A 15 5.60 -9.25 -20.46
C ALA A 15 4.77 -8.18 -21.18
N GLY A 16 5.06 -6.92 -20.93
CA GLY A 16 4.34 -5.80 -21.53
C GLY A 16 4.45 -4.50 -20.75
N LYS A 17 3.81 -3.46 -21.29
CA LYS A 17 3.74 -2.13 -20.68
C LYS A 17 2.48 -1.99 -19.84
N TYR A 18 2.68 -1.56 -18.60
CA TYR A 18 1.64 -1.32 -17.62
C TYR A 18 1.66 0.16 -17.24
N THR A 19 0.49 0.78 -17.16
CA THR A 19 0.35 2.22 -16.84
C THR A 19 -0.31 2.46 -15.49
N GLN A 20 -0.88 1.42 -14.89
CA GLN A 20 -1.57 1.49 -13.60
C GLN A 20 -1.62 0.12 -12.92
N MET A 21 -1.66 0.15 -11.60
CA MET A 21 -2.01 -0.99 -10.75
C MET A 21 -3.09 -0.58 -9.74
N ARG A 22 -3.73 -1.58 -9.12
CA ARG A 22 -4.73 -1.37 -8.08
C ARG A 22 -4.42 -2.28 -6.89
N LEU A 23 -4.31 -1.69 -5.71
CA LEU A 23 -4.23 -2.43 -4.45
C LEU A 23 -5.64 -2.63 -3.91
N TYR A 24 -6.04 -3.87 -3.70
CA TYR A 24 -7.29 -4.20 -3.03
C TYR A 24 -6.99 -4.44 -1.56
N LEU A 25 -7.61 -3.64 -0.69
CA LEU A 25 -7.42 -3.72 0.75
C LEU A 25 -8.44 -4.69 1.34
N GLY A 26 -7.99 -5.52 2.29
CA GLY A 26 -8.85 -6.49 2.97
C GLY A 26 -9.90 -5.80 3.85
N GLU A 27 -11.08 -6.42 3.94
CA GLU A 27 -12.18 -5.98 4.80
C GLU A 27 -12.14 -6.60 6.20
N THR A 28 -11.22 -7.53 6.42
CA THR A 28 -11.00 -8.23 7.69
C THR A 28 -9.61 -7.92 8.20
N HIS A 29 -9.48 -7.68 9.50
CA HIS A 29 -8.17 -7.59 10.12
C HIS A 29 -7.45 -8.95 10.07
N ASP A 30 -6.12 -8.91 10.06
CA ASP A 30 -5.33 -10.12 10.19
C ASP A 30 -5.33 -10.64 11.65
N GLY A 31 -4.63 -11.75 11.88
CA GLY A 31 -4.55 -12.41 13.17
C GLY A 31 -3.36 -12.01 14.03
N GLU A 32 -2.52 -11.09 13.57
CA GLU A 32 -1.35 -10.64 14.30
C GLU A 32 -1.73 -9.53 15.30
N ASP A 33 -0.78 -9.13 16.13
CA ASP A 33 -0.95 -7.95 16.98
C ASP A 33 -0.39 -6.70 16.29
N ASN A 34 -1.01 -5.56 16.57
CA ASN A 34 -0.58 -4.27 16.05
C ASN A 34 0.69 -3.77 16.74
N ILE A 35 1.16 -2.58 16.34
CA ILE A 35 2.38 -1.96 16.89
C ILE A 35 2.31 -1.66 18.41
N LEU A 36 1.14 -1.74 19.02
CA LEU A 36 0.92 -1.60 20.46
C LEU A 36 0.81 -2.96 21.18
N GLY A 37 1.01 -4.09 20.48
CA GLY A 37 0.88 -5.44 21.02
C GLY A 37 -0.57 -5.82 21.34
N SER A 38 -1.53 -5.32 20.56
CA SER A 38 -2.96 -5.61 20.71
C SER A 38 -3.57 -6.07 19.40
N THR A 39 -4.58 -6.94 19.46
CA THR A 39 -5.32 -7.36 18.27
C THR A 39 -5.90 -6.16 17.52
N HIS A 40 -5.84 -6.21 16.19
CA HIS A 40 -6.36 -5.16 15.32
C HIS A 40 -7.87 -4.92 15.54
N PRO A 41 -8.29 -3.70 15.93
CA PRO A 41 -9.71 -3.41 16.17
C PRO A 41 -10.52 -3.23 14.87
N TYR A 42 -9.85 -2.95 13.76
CA TYR A 42 -10.43 -2.78 12.43
C TYR A 42 -9.50 -3.35 11.36
N ALA A 43 -10.03 -3.65 10.17
CA ALA A 43 -9.22 -4.11 9.04
C ALA A 43 -8.23 -3.04 8.55
N ASN A 44 -8.66 -1.78 8.55
CA ASN A 44 -7.85 -0.63 8.13
C ASN A 44 -8.08 0.51 9.14
N TYR A 45 -7.02 1.03 9.74
CA TYR A 45 -7.10 2.08 10.76
C TYR A 45 -5.79 2.85 10.88
N VAL A 46 -5.83 3.97 11.59
CA VAL A 46 -4.66 4.74 12.00
C VAL A 46 -4.55 4.75 13.52
N ILE A 47 -3.31 4.79 14.01
CA ILE A 47 -3.00 5.05 15.41
C ILE A 47 -2.39 6.45 15.45
N LEU A 48 -3.03 7.35 16.18
CA LEU A 48 -2.62 8.74 16.25
C LEU A 48 -1.50 8.90 17.29
N ASP A 49 -0.47 9.65 16.93
CA ASP A 49 0.57 10.06 17.88
C ASP A 49 0.11 11.31 18.65
N ASP A 50 -0.96 11.14 19.45
CA ASP A 50 -1.62 12.19 20.24
C ASP A 50 -1.33 12.10 21.74
N GLY A 51 -0.45 11.17 22.15
CA GLY A 51 -0.11 10.86 23.53
C GLY A 51 -0.95 9.75 24.16
N ASP A 52 -2.17 9.52 23.65
CA ASP A 52 -3.07 8.47 24.10
C ASP A 52 -3.12 7.27 23.13
N ASN A 53 -2.44 7.38 21.97
CA ASN A 53 -2.42 6.38 20.90
C ASN A 53 -3.84 6.06 20.39
N THR A 54 -4.66 7.09 20.21
CA THR A 54 -6.06 6.91 19.78
C THR A 54 -6.13 6.13 18.47
N VAL A 55 -7.01 5.12 18.43
CA VAL A 55 -7.22 4.29 17.25
C VAL A 55 -8.48 4.72 16.51
N GLU A 56 -8.33 5.09 15.24
CA GLU A 56 -9.42 5.60 14.41
C GLU A 56 -9.59 4.75 13.15
N PRO A 57 -10.82 4.29 12.82
CA PRO A 57 -11.06 3.49 11.64
C PRO A 57 -10.78 4.30 10.37
N LEU A 58 -10.04 3.70 9.44
CA LEU A 58 -9.71 4.34 8.18
C LEU A 58 -10.81 4.03 7.16
N THR A 59 -11.56 5.06 6.79
CA THR A 59 -12.53 4.97 5.72
C THR A 59 -11.78 4.98 4.38
N ILE A 60 -12.06 4.01 3.51
CA ILE A 60 -11.46 3.95 2.18
C ILE A 60 -12.60 4.12 1.15
N PRO A 61 -12.90 5.36 0.72
CA PRO A 61 -13.96 5.61 -0.25
C PRO A 61 -13.70 4.84 -1.54
N SER A 62 -14.64 3.97 -1.92
CA SER A 62 -14.59 3.15 -3.15
C SER A 62 -13.39 2.20 -3.29
N GLY A 63 -12.49 2.12 -2.31
CA GLY A 63 -11.28 1.29 -2.40
C GLY A 63 -11.58 -0.21 -2.32
N TYR A 64 -12.64 -0.62 -1.62
CA TYR A 64 -13.07 -2.02 -1.64
C TYR A 64 -13.68 -2.45 -2.98
N GLN A 65 -14.30 -1.52 -3.71
CA GLN A 65 -14.91 -1.80 -5.02
C GLN A 65 -13.92 -1.68 -6.17
N THR A 66 -13.03 -0.69 -6.11
CA THR A 66 -12.17 -0.33 -7.25
C THR A 66 -10.68 -0.45 -6.95
N GLY A 67 -10.27 -0.75 -5.72
CA GLY A 67 -8.87 -0.73 -5.31
C GLY A 67 -8.28 0.69 -5.24
N VAL A 68 -7.26 0.85 -4.42
CA VAL A 68 -6.43 2.06 -4.35
C VAL A 68 -5.57 2.11 -5.61
N LYS A 69 -5.69 3.20 -6.37
CA LYS A 69 -5.02 3.34 -7.66
C LYS A 69 -3.55 3.73 -7.47
N LEU A 70 -2.66 2.99 -8.11
CA LEU A 70 -1.25 3.32 -8.26
C LEU A 70 -1.01 3.72 -9.72
N VAL A 71 -0.61 4.97 -9.96
CA VAL A 71 -0.41 5.51 -11.31
C VAL A 71 1.09 5.62 -11.56
N HIS A 72 1.65 4.63 -12.24
CA HIS A 72 3.04 4.58 -12.64
C HIS A 72 3.19 3.72 -13.88
N GLU A 73 3.97 4.18 -14.84
CA GLU A 73 4.27 3.41 -16.04
C GLU A 73 5.52 2.54 -15.79
N PHE A 74 5.40 1.24 -16.04
CA PHE A 74 6.51 0.30 -15.97
C PHE A 74 6.37 -0.77 -17.06
N GLU A 75 7.49 -1.41 -17.41
CA GLU A 75 7.55 -2.44 -18.43
C GLU A 75 8.08 -3.74 -17.80
N ILE A 76 7.30 -4.81 -17.93
CA ILE A 76 7.74 -6.15 -17.56
C ILE A 76 8.38 -6.77 -18.81
N VAL A 77 9.66 -7.11 -18.70
CA VAL A 77 10.38 -7.89 -19.70
C VAL A 77 10.34 -9.35 -19.30
N ALA A 78 10.17 -10.26 -20.26
CA ALA A 78 10.17 -11.70 -19.98
C ALA A 78 11.42 -12.11 -19.20
N GLU A 79 11.22 -12.97 -18.19
CA GLU A 79 12.27 -13.50 -17.31
C GLU A 79 12.94 -12.46 -16.39
N LEU A 80 12.47 -11.21 -16.38
CA LEU A 80 12.94 -10.18 -15.46
C LEU A 80 11.90 -9.88 -14.37
N THR A 81 12.39 -9.46 -13.20
CA THR A 81 11.55 -9.01 -12.10
C THR A 81 11.57 -7.49 -12.04
N VAL A 82 10.40 -6.90 -11.91
CA VAL A 82 10.24 -5.46 -11.69
C VAL A 82 9.83 -5.27 -10.24
N ASP A 83 10.68 -4.59 -9.48
CA ASP A 83 10.37 -4.19 -8.11
C ASP A 83 9.78 -2.78 -8.13
N LEU A 84 8.60 -2.63 -7.55
CA LEU A 84 7.87 -1.38 -7.46
C LEU A 84 7.86 -0.90 -6.01
N VAL A 85 8.44 0.27 -5.76
CA VAL A 85 8.51 0.85 -4.42
C VAL A 85 7.40 1.89 -4.26
N VAL A 86 6.43 1.58 -3.41
CA VAL A 86 5.32 2.46 -3.09
C VAL A 86 5.71 3.33 -1.90
N ASP A 87 5.74 4.65 -2.09
CA ASP A 87 5.93 5.59 -0.99
C ASP A 87 4.58 5.95 -0.39
N PHE A 88 4.38 5.51 0.85
CA PHE A 88 3.19 5.81 1.62
C PHE A 88 3.49 6.87 2.67
N ASP A 89 3.38 8.13 2.28
CA ASP A 89 3.33 9.24 3.24
C ASP A 89 1.94 9.29 3.88
N ALA A 90 1.81 8.80 5.11
CA ALA A 90 0.56 8.81 5.86
C ALA A 90 0.01 10.23 6.06
N SER A 91 0.88 11.23 6.25
CA SER A 91 0.47 12.62 6.48
C SER A 91 -0.13 13.26 5.23
N ALA A 92 0.34 12.87 4.05
CA ALA A 92 -0.21 13.31 2.77
C ALA A 92 -1.36 12.41 2.28
N SER A 93 -1.42 11.15 2.72
CA SER A 93 -2.36 10.13 2.21
C SER A 93 -3.64 10.01 3.03
N VAL A 94 -3.60 10.36 4.32
CA VAL A 94 -4.76 10.32 5.22
C VAL A 94 -5.29 11.74 5.44
N VAL A 95 -6.60 11.93 5.30
CA VAL A 95 -7.25 13.22 5.52
C VAL A 95 -8.43 13.10 6.48
N VAL A 96 -8.62 14.11 7.32
CA VAL A 96 -9.81 14.22 8.17
C VAL A 96 -10.96 14.85 7.37
N ALA A 97 -12.06 14.12 7.27
CA ALA A 97 -13.18 14.49 6.43
C ALA A 97 -14.09 15.54 7.08
N GLY A 98 -13.73 16.81 6.92
CA GLY A 98 -14.57 17.96 7.30
C GLY A 98 -15.17 17.83 8.71
N ASN A 99 -16.44 18.23 8.87
CA ASN A 99 -17.14 18.17 10.16
C ASN A 99 -17.44 16.75 10.68
N SER A 100 -17.21 15.70 9.87
CA SER A 100 -17.47 14.33 10.31
C SER A 100 -16.35 13.75 11.18
N GLY A 101 -15.16 14.37 11.17
CA GLY A 101 -13.99 13.89 11.91
C GLY A 101 -13.40 12.58 11.41
N LYS A 102 -13.96 11.95 10.36
CA LYS A 102 -13.53 10.63 9.89
C LYS A 102 -12.19 10.70 9.17
N TYR A 103 -11.31 9.74 9.44
CA TYR A 103 -10.06 9.56 8.72
C TYR A 103 -10.32 8.84 7.40
N GLN A 104 -9.87 9.42 6.28
CA GLN A 104 -10.04 8.88 4.94
C GLN A 104 -8.70 8.67 4.24
N LEU A 105 -8.55 7.51 3.61
CA LEU A 105 -7.43 7.25 2.70
C LEU A 105 -7.71 7.89 1.34
N LYS A 106 -6.76 8.66 0.82
CA LYS A 106 -6.83 9.16 -0.55
C LYS A 106 -6.81 7.99 -1.54
N PRO A 107 -7.61 8.05 -2.62
CA PRO A 107 -7.74 6.94 -3.56
C PRO A 107 -6.53 6.75 -4.49
N THR A 108 -5.48 7.57 -4.35
CA THR A 108 -4.29 7.52 -5.21
C THR A 108 -3.03 7.67 -4.38
N ILE A 109 -2.15 6.67 -4.49
CA ILE A 109 -0.82 6.67 -3.89
C ILE A 109 0.21 6.74 -5.03
N LYS A 110 1.32 7.46 -4.81
CA LYS A 110 2.39 7.62 -5.79
C LYS A 110 3.43 6.51 -5.61
N ILE A 111 3.95 6.02 -6.73
CA ILE A 111 5.15 5.18 -6.76
C ILE A 111 6.34 6.11 -6.92
N THR A 112 7.35 5.98 -6.05
CA THR A 112 8.54 6.83 -6.06
C THR A 112 9.71 6.21 -6.81
N ASP A 113 9.77 4.88 -6.90
CA ASP A 113 10.84 4.20 -7.61
C ASP A 113 10.39 2.86 -8.23
N THR A 114 11.03 2.51 -9.34
CA THR A 114 10.87 1.24 -10.05
C THR A 114 12.25 0.69 -10.35
N VAL A 115 12.58 -0.44 -9.75
CA VAL A 115 13.88 -1.10 -9.92
C VAL A 115 13.70 -2.31 -10.82
N ASN A 116 14.29 -2.25 -12.01
CA ASN A 116 14.31 -3.39 -12.92
C ASN A 116 15.46 -4.32 -12.54
N ASN A 117 15.14 -5.46 -11.95
CA ASN A 117 16.12 -6.47 -11.60
C ASN A 117 16.18 -7.53 -12.70
N ALA A 118 17.33 -7.65 -13.35
CA ALA A 118 17.59 -8.74 -14.28
C ALA A 118 18.02 -9.98 -13.49
N ILE A 119 17.12 -10.96 -13.34
CA ILE A 119 17.52 -12.27 -12.83
C ILE A 119 18.20 -13.02 -13.98
N LEU A 120 19.54 -12.99 -14.01
CA LEU A 120 20.32 -13.88 -14.86
C LEU A 120 20.31 -15.29 -14.25
N SER A 121 19.27 -16.09 -14.55
CA SER A 121 19.28 -17.53 -14.27
C SER A 121 19.99 -18.25 -15.42
N GLY A 122 21.30 -18.44 -15.27
CA GLY A 122 22.06 -19.38 -16.09
C GLY A 122 21.95 -20.79 -15.50
N VAL A 123 21.37 -21.73 -16.24
CA VAL A 123 21.51 -23.16 -15.96
C VAL A 123 22.73 -23.64 -16.74
N VAL A 124 23.71 -24.23 -16.04
CA VAL A 124 24.85 -24.94 -16.66
C VAL A 124 24.40 -26.29 -17.18
#